data_AF-A0A966KLB4-F1
#
_entry.id   AF-A0A966KLB4-F1
#
_cell.length_a   1.000
_cell.length_b   1.000
_cell.length_c   1.000
_cell.angle_alpha   90.00
_cell.angle_beta   90.00
_cell.angle_gamma   90.00
#
_symmetry.space_group_name_H-M   'P 1'
#
loop_
_entity.id
_entity.type
_entity.pdbx_description
1 polymer ?
#
loop_
_entity_poly.entity_id
_entity_poly.type
_entity_poly.pdbx_seq_one_letter_code
_entity_poly.pdbx_strand_id
1 'polypeptide(L)'
;WREMLEKEGKNLDCVNVSTPDHLHACMGMSAMQHGLHVYGQKPLTHQIAESRALTEYAKEKNLMTQMGIQIHSYSEYRTAVKIVHDGVIGKIVHAHSFSGKRWGDSNPRPDRKDPVPKGLDWDGWIGPAPFEDYIKGYYHPGQWRKRLAYGTGTFGDMGCHIYDPTFKALGLTYPISVRSEGPEPNQDNWGFDAKIHYIFPKTPFCHYWNQGRDVDSTCGQAFSVSKKEICGS
;
A
#
# COMPACT_ATOMS: atom_id res chain seq x y z
N TRP A 1 -6.31 -20.50 7.17
CA TRP A 1 -7.53 -19.85 6.65
C TRP A 1 -8.33 -20.77 5.74
N ARG A 2 -7.68 -21.54 4.83
CA ARG A 2 -8.36 -22.50 3.93
C ARG A 2 -9.31 -23.44 4.67
N GLU A 3 -8.84 -24.12 5.70
CA GLU A 3 -9.69 -25.00 6.52
C GLU A 3 -10.87 -24.29 7.19
N MET A 4 -10.68 -23.04 7.60
CA MET A 4 -11.74 -22.23 8.22
C MET A 4 -12.81 -21.88 7.16
N LEU A 5 -12.40 -21.46 5.97
CA LEU A 5 -13.34 -21.16 4.88
C LEU A 5 -14.11 -22.42 4.44
N GLU A 6 -13.44 -23.57 4.38
CA GLU A 6 -14.06 -24.84 4.02
C GLU A 6 -15.11 -25.28 5.06
N LYS A 7 -14.77 -25.21 6.35
CA LYS A 7 -15.65 -25.68 7.44
C LYS A 7 -16.75 -24.68 7.78
N GLU A 8 -16.40 -23.40 7.83
CA GLU A 8 -17.24 -22.35 8.42
C GLU A 8 -17.66 -21.28 7.40
N GLY A 9 -17.19 -21.31 6.16
CA GLY A 9 -17.46 -20.24 5.18
C GLY A 9 -18.96 -19.97 4.94
N LYS A 10 -19.81 -20.98 5.10
CA LYS A 10 -21.29 -20.81 4.99
C LYS A 10 -21.93 -20.14 6.21
N ASN A 11 -21.21 -20.09 7.34
CA ASN A 11 -21.65 -19.51 8.61
C ASN A 11 -21.09 -18.09 8.82
N LEU A 12 -20.40 -17.53 7.83
CA LEU A 12 -19.77 -16.21 7.90
C LEU A 12 -20.41 -15.27 6.89
N ASP A 13 -20.49 -13.99 7.26
CA ASP A 13 -20.91 -12.91 6.33
C ASP A 13 -19.70 -12.17 5.75
N CYS A 14 -18.61 -12.08 6.50
CA CYS A 14 -17.42 -11.33 6.11
C CYS A 14 -16.13 -11.87 6.74
N VAL A 15 -15.01 -11.43 6.18
CA VAL A 15 -13.67 -11.66 6.75
C VAL A 15 -12.91 -10.36 6.93
N ASN A 16 -12.05 -10.32 7.93
CA ASN A 16 -11.02 -9.29 8.10
C ASN A 16 -9.63 -9.90 7.81
N VAL A 17 -9.05 -9.54 6.68
CA VAL A 17 -7.72 -10.01 6.27
C VAL A 17 -6.67 -9.05 6.83
N SER A 18 -6.04 -9.45 7.94
CA SER A 18 -5.04 -8.66 8.69
C SER A 18 -3.66 -9.34 8.75
N THR A 19 -3.30 -10.03 7.68
CA THR A 19 -2.06 -10.82 7.58
C THR A 19 -0.91 -10.00 6.97
N PRO A 20 0.26 -10.57 6.68
CA PRO A 20 1.25 -9.89 5.84
C PRO A 20 0.75 -9.65 4.40
N ASP A 21 1.31 -8.62 3.74
CA ASP A 21 0.85 -8.09 2.44
C ASP A 21 0.68 -9.18 1.36
N HIS A 22 1.67 -10.07 1.22
CA HIS A 22 1.68 -11.14 0.21
C HIS A 22 0.56 -12.19 0.37
N LEU A 23 -0.13 -12.21 1.51
CA LEU A 23 -1.28 -13.10 1.73
C LEU A 23 -2.62 -12.42 1.48
N HIS A 24 -2.65 -11.07 1.41
CA HIS A 24 -3.91 -10.33 1.33
C HIS A 24 -4.76 -10.74 0.13
N ALA A 25 -4.14 -10.80 -1.05
CA ALA A 25 -4.84 -11.09 -2.29
C ALA A 25 -5.41 -12.50 -2.32
N CYS A 26 -4.61 -13.52 -2.00
CA CYS A 26 -5.05 -14.90 -2.05
C CYS A 26 -6.09 -15.20 -0.98
N MET A 27 -5.96 -14.65 0.23
CA MET A 27 -6.95 -14.80 1.29
C MET A 27 -8.26 -14.07 0.96
N GLY A 28 -8.16 -12.82 0.48
CA GLY A 28 -9.32 -12.03 0.06
C GLY A 28 -10.08 -12.69 -1.08
N MET A 29 -9.39 -13.13 -2.13
CA MET A 29 -9.99 -13.85 -3.24
C MET A 29 -10.64 -15.18 -2.79
N SER A 30 -9.95 -15.94 -1.94
CA SER A 30 -10.51 -17.19 -1.38
C SER A 30 -11.82 -16.94 -0.63
N ALA A 31 -11.89 -15.87 0.16
CA ALA A 31 -13.11 -15.50 0.89
C ALA A 31 -14.23 -15.05 -0.07
N MET A 32 -13.92 -14.21 -1.06
CA MET A 32 -14.89 -13.77 -2.08
C MET A 32 -15.45 -14.96 -2.88
N GLN A 33 -14.63 -15.97 -3.19
CA GLN A 33 -15.08 -17.19 -3.85
C GLN A 33 -16.09 -18.00 -3.02
N HIS A 34 -16.13 -17.79 -1.70
CA HIS A 34 -17.15 -18.34 -0.80
C HIS A 34 -18.35 -17.39 -0.61
N GLY A 35 -18.41 -16.29 -1.36
CA GLY A 35 -19.50 -15.30 -1.26
C GLY A 35 -19.34 -14.31 -0.10
N LEU A 36 -18.18 -14.27 0.56
CA LEU A 36 -17.96 -13.44 1.73
C LEU A 36 -17.57 -12.01 1.36
N HIS A 37 -18.07 -11.04 2.12
CA HIS A 37 -17.59 -9.67 2.09
C HIS A 37 -16.19 -9.56 2.69
N VAL A 38 -15.36 -8.62 2.21
CA VAL A 38 -13.95 -8.55 2.61
C VAL A 38 -13.59 -7.16 3.13
N TYR A 39 -13.15 -7.12 4.39
CA TYR A 39 -12.34 -6.04 4.91
C TYR A 39 -10.86 -6.44 4.82
N GLY A 40 -10.09 -5.81 3.93
CA GLY A 40 -8.66 -6.10 3.75
C GLY A 40 -7.79 -5.02 4.39
N GLN A 41 -6.87 -5.37 5.29
CA GLN A 41 -5.93 -4.40 5.82
C GLN A 41 -5.05 -3.80 4.73
N LYS A 42 -4.55 -2.60 5.00
CA LYS A 42 -3.57 -1.94 4.14
C LYS A 42 -2.20 -2.62 4.22
N PRO A 43 -1.37 -2.52 3.17
CA PRO A 43 -1.77 -2.20 1.79
C PRO A 43 -2.71 -3.28 1.24
N LEU A 44 -3.65 -2.91 0.35
CA LEU A 44 -4.68 -3.86 -0.12
C LEU A 44 -4.08 -5.15 -0.68
N THR A 45 -3.02 -5.05 -1.49
CA THR A 45 -2.34 -6.19 -2.13
C THR A 45 -0.84 -5.93 -2.26
N HIS A 46 -0.09 -6.99 -2.58
CA HIS A 46 1.35 -6.91 -2.86
C HIS A 46 1.63 -6.38 -4.27
N GLN A 47 0.77 -6.73 -5.24
CA GLN A 47 0.87 -6.34 -6.64
C GLN A 47 -0.38 -5.62 -7.16
N ILE A 48 -0.20 -4.76 -8.18
CA ILE A 48 -1.30 -4.01 -8.82
C ILE A 48 -2.30 -4.97 -9.51
N ALA A 49 -1.79 -6.03 -10.15
CA ALA A 49 -2.63 -7.01 -10.85
C ALA A 49 -3.61 -7.70 -9.89
N GLU A 50 -3.18 -7.97 -8.65
CA GLU A 50 -4.03 -8.55 -7.61
C GLU A 50 -5.16 -7.61 -7.21
N SER A 51 -4.86 -6.32 -7.00
CA SER A 51 -5.89 -5.31 -6.71
C SER A 51 -6.94 -5.24 -7.81
N ARG A 52 -6.52 -5.31 -9.08
CA ARG A 52 -7.45 -5.35 -10.23
C ARG A 52 -8.31 -6.61 -10.23
N ALA A 53 -7.69 -7.78 -10.03
CA ALA A 53 -8.41 -9.05 -9.99
C ALA A 53 -9.47 -9.10 -8.87
N LEU A 54 -9.13 -8.62 -7.67
CA LEU A 54 -10.08 -8.51 -6.56
C LEU A 54 -11.23 -7.54 -6.89
N THR A 55 -10.92 -6.41 -7.52
CA THR A 55 -11.93 -5.41 -7.91
C THR A 55 -12.95 -5.99 -8.89
N GLU A 56 -12.47 -6.62 -9.97
CA GLU A 56 -13.34 -7.22 -10.98
C GLU A 56 -14.18 -8.36 -10.39
N TYR A 57 -13.57 -9.22 -9.57
CA TYR A 57 -14.28 -10.34 -8.95
C TYR A 57 -15.36 -9.87 -7.96
N ALA A 58 -15.03 -8.91 -7.09
CA ALA A 58 -15.99 -8.33 -6.15
C ALA A 58 -17.16 -7.69 -6.89
N LYS A 59 -16.91 -6.99 -8.00
CA LYS A 59 -17.95 -6.40 -8.86
C LYS A 59 -18.81 -7.48 -9.52
N GLU A 60 -18.21 -8.51 -10.09
CA GLU A 60 -18.93 -9.63 -10.72
C GLU A 60 -19.87 -10.33 -9.73
N LYS A 61 -19.42 -10.54 -8.49
CA LYS A 61 -20.18 -11.23 -7.45
C LYS A 61 -21.04 -10.30 -6.59
N ASN A 62 -21.04 -9.00 -6.87
CA ASN A 62 -21.74 -7.99 -6.07
C ASN A 62 -21.39 -8.05 -4.58
N LEU A 63 -20.09 -8.18 -4.28
CA LEU A 63 -19.56 -8.27 -2.91
C LEU A 63 -19.08 -6.92 -2.40
N MET A 64 -19.44 -6.61 -1.16
CA MET A 64 -18.94 -5.44 -0.46
C MET A 64 -17.49 -5.66 -0.03
N THR A 65 -16.63 -4.69 -0.33
CA THR A 65 -15.22 -4.71 0.07
C THR A 65 -14.79 -3.36 0.62
N GLN A 66 -13.84 -3.39 1.56
CA GLN A 66 -13.25 -2.20 2.14
C GLN A 66 -11.78 -2.44 2.46
N MET A 67 -10.91 -1.50 2.04
CA MET A 67 -9.54 -1.48 2.53
C MET A 67 -9.46 -0.77 3.89
N GLY A 68 -8.69 -1.31 4.82
CA GLY A 68 -8.46 -0.77 6.15
C GLY A 68 -7.50 0.42 6.18
N ILE A 69 -7.89 1.54 5.57
CA ILE A 69 -7.23 2.84 5.74
C ILE A 69 -8.03 3.65 6.76
N GLN A 70 -7.83 3.38 8.06
CA GLN A 70 -8.62 3.95 9.14
C GLN A 70 -8.63 5.49 9.19
N ILE A 71 -7.52 6.12 8.78
CA ILE A 71 -7.35 7.57 8.90
C ILE A 71 -8.30 8.34 7.97
N HIS A 72 -8.84 7.69 6.92
CA HIS A 72 -9.85 8.27 6.02
C HIS A 72 -11.08 8.82 6.78
N SER A 73 -11.39 8.23 7.94
CA SER A 73 -12.56 8.57 8.74
C SER A 73 -12.32 9.70 9.75
N TYR A 74 -11.11 10.27 9.82
CA TYR A 74 -10.77 11.29 10.83
C TYR A 74 -11.32 12.67 10.46
N SER A 75 -11.71 13.44 11.49
CA SER A 75 -12.33 14.77 11.33
C SER A 75 -11.41 15.77 10.63
N GLU A 76 -10.13 15.75 10.98
CA GLU A 76 -9.09 16.62 10.42
C GLU A 76 -8.96 16.39 8.92
N TYR A 77 -9.03 15.13 8.48
CA TYR A 77 -8.90 14.75 7.08
C TYR A 77 -10.10 15.21 6.27
N ARG A 78 -11.32 14.95 6.77
CA ARG A 78 -12.55 15.43 6.14
C ARG A 78 -12.60 16.96 6.09
N THR A 79 -12.09 17.63 7.11
CA THR A 79 -12.04 19.10 7.18
C THR A 79 -11.07 19.65 6.14
N ALA A 80 -9.87 19.08 6.01
CA ALA A 80 -8.90 19.48 4.99
C ALA A 80 -9.44 19.29 3.56
N VAL A 81 -10.07 18.14 3.29
CA VAL A 81 -10.74 17.87 2.00
C VAL A 81 -11.82 18.93 1.72
N LYS A 82 -12.67 19.23 2.72
CA LYS A 82 -13.72 20.24 2.58
C LYS A 82 -13.16 21.64 2.28
N ILE A 83 -12.10 22.06 2.97
CA ILE A 83 -11.43 23.36 2.73
C ILE A 83 -10.96 23.48 1.26
N VAL A 84 -10.41 22.40 0.70
CA VAL A 84 -10.00 22.36 -0.72
C VAL A 84 -11.21 22.42 -1.64
N HIS A 85 -12.26 21.65 -1.34
CA HIS A 85 -13.46 21.58 -2.19
C HIS A 85 -14.29 22.86 -2.17
N ASP A 86 -14.33 23.56 -1.04
CA ASP A 86 -14.96 24.87 -0.88
C ASP A 86 -14.13 26.01 -1.53
N GLY A 87 -12.92 25.71 -2.02
CA GLY A 87 -12.05 26.67 -2.70
C GLY A 87 -11.39 27.70 -1.79
N VAL A 88 -11.38 27.48 -0.47
CA VAL A 88 -10.89 28.44 0.55
C VAL A 88 -9.43 28.84 0.32
N ILE A 89 -8.60 27.90 -0.17
CA ILE A 89 -7.17 28.13 -0.44
C ILE A 89 -6.86 28.28 -1.94
N GLY A 90 -7.89 28.45 -2.77
CA GLY A 90 -7.76 28.51 -4.22
C GLY A 90 -7.41 27.16 -4.85
N LYS A 91 -6.84 27.21 -6.06
CA LYS A 91 -6.43 26.00 -6.81
C LYS A 91 -5.06 25.52 -6.34
N ILE A 92 -4.92 24.21 -6.13
CA ILE A 92 -3.71 23.61 -5.60
C ILE A 92 -2.63 23.52 -6.69
N VAL A 93 -1.46 24.08 -6.42
CA VAL A 93 -0.31 24.04 -7.35
C VAL A 93 0.54 22.79 -7.12
N HIS A 94 0.86 22.50 -5.84
CA HIS A 94 1.66 21.34 -5.44
C HIS A 94 1.10 20.75 -4.15
N ALA A 95 1.17 19.43 -4.04
CA ALA A 95 0.96 18.71 -2.80
C ALA A 95 2.19 17.86 -2.49
N HIS A 96 2.68 17.99 -1.26
CA HIS A 96 3.83 17.25 -0.76
C HIS A 96 3.40 16.36 0.40
N SER A 97 3.82 15.11 0.35
CA SER A 97 3.56 14.11 1.37
C SER A 97 4.87 13.42 1.70
N PHE A 98 5.06 13.05 2.97
CA PHE A 98 6.31 12.43 3.42
C PHE A 98 6.09 11.47 4.57
N SER A 99 6.94 10.44 4.64
CA SER A 99 6.97 9.47 5.74
C SER A 99 8.37 9.38 6.33
N GLY A 100 8.45 9.32 7.66
CA GLY A 100 9.68 9.01 8.39
C GLY A 100 9.84 7.52 8.73
N LYS A 101 8.87 6.67 8.36
CA LYS A 101 8.95 5.21 8.60
C LYS A 101 10.03 4.58 7.73
N ARG A 102 10.57 3.45 8.20
CA ARG A 102 11.68 2.75 7.54
C ARG A 102 11.43 1.26 7.43
N TRP A 103 11.00 0.84 6.25
CA TRP A 103 10.93 -0.56 5.83
C TRP A 103 11.85 -0.80 4.64
N GLY A 104 13.13 -0.49 4.82
CA GLY A 104 14.21 -0.89 3.91
C GLY A 104 15.29 -1.70 4.63
N ASP A 105 16.12 -2.38 3.85
CA ASP A 105 17.30 -3.11 4.33
C ASP A 105 18.34 -3.18 3.21
N SER A 106 19.55 -2.70 3.46
CA SER A 106 20.66 -2.81 2.49
C SER A 106 21.48 -4.09 2.68
N ASN A 107 21.28 -4.80 3.79
CA ASN A 107 22.04 -6.03 4.05
C ASN A 107 21.56 -7.15 3.12
N PRO A 108 22.46 -8.06 2.73
CA PRO A 108 22.06 -9.29 2.06
C PRO A 108 21.20 -10.14 3.00
N ARG A 109 20.36 -11.01 2.43
CA ARG A 109 19.70 -12.04 3.23
C ARG A 109 20.76 -12.88 3.96
N PRO A 110 20.60 -13.14 5.26
CA PRO A 110 21.52 -14.00 5.99
C PRO A 110 21.57 -15.39 5.37
N ASP A 111 22.77 -15.90 5.13
CA ASP A 111 23.00 -17.26 4.67
C ASP A 111 22.98 -18.24 5.86
N ARG A 112 21.77 -18.51 6.37
CA ARG A 112 21.53 -19.49 7.43
C ARG A 112 20.09 -19.98 7.41
N LYS A 113 19.84 -21.02 8.20
CA LYS A 113 18.50 -21.51 8.53
C LYS A 113 18.38 -21.63 10.05
N ASP A 114 17.24 -21.23 10.58
CA ASP A 114 16.89 -21.36 11.98
C ASP A 114 15.68 -22.30 12.15
N PRO A 115 15.51 -22.96 13.32
CA PRO A 115 14.31 -23.73 13.60
C PRO A 115 13.05 -22.85 13.60
N VAL A 116 11.98 -23.33 12.96
CA VAL A 116 10.66 -22.69 13.02
C VAL A 116 10.14 -22.73 14.47
N PRO A 117 9.69 -21.60 15.04
CA PRO A 117 9.13 -21.58 16.38
C PRO A 117 7.92 -22.50 16.52
N LYS A 118 7.78 -23.16 17.67
CA LYS A 118 6.60 -23.99 17.97
C LYS A 118 5.33 -23.16 17.82
N GLY A 119 4.39 -23.64 17.01
CA GLY A 119 3.09 -22.99 16.76
C GLY A 119 3.07 -22.01 15.59
N LEU A 120 4.21 -21.76 14.93
CA LEU A 120 4.23 -21.05 13.65
C LEU A 120 4.16 -22.06 12.51
N ASP A 121 3.05 -22.07 11.78
CA ASP A 121 2.97 -22.74 10.49
C ASP A 121 3.71 -21.90 9.43
N TRP A 122 4.96 -22.29 9.14
CA TRP A 122 5.82 -21.54 8.24
C TRP A 122 5.40 -21.66 6.77
N ASP A 123 4.94 -22.84 6.35
CA ASP A 123 4.43 -23.05 4.99
C ASP A 123 3.16 -22.22 4.77
N GLY A 124 2.23 -22.26 5.74
CA GLY A 124 1.04 -21.40 5.72
C GLY A 124 1.36 -19.90 5.80
N TRP A 125 2.44 -19.51 6.48
CA TRP A 125 2.90 -18.12 6.54
C TRP A 125 3.53 -17.65 5.23
N ILE A 126 4.33 -18.47 4.55
CA ILE A 126 4.89 -18.17 3.21
C ILE A 126 3.76 -18.04 2.18
N GLY A 127 2.80 -18.97 2.22
CA GLY A 127 1.67 -19.00 1.31
C GLY A 127 2.09 -19.02 -0.18
N PRO A 128 1.68 -18.04 -1.00
CA PRO A 128 1.97 -18.03 -2.43
C PRO A 128 3.37 -17.51 -2.78
N ALA A 129 4.14 -17.02 -1.81
CA ALA A 129 5.49 -16.52 -2.07
C ALA A 129 6.47 -17.69 -2.35
N PRO A 130 7.62 -17.43 -3.01
CA PRO A 130 8.67 -18.42 -3.14
C PRO A 130 9.07 -19.01 -1.79
N PHE A 131 9.23 -20.33 -1.72
CA PHE A 131 9.62 -20.99 -0.48
C PHE A 131 11.00 -20.52 -0.02
N GLU A 132 11.10 -20.19 1.25
CA GLU A 132 12.34 -19.79 1.90
C GLU A 132 12.50 -20.51 3.23
N ASP A 133 13.73 -20.81 3.61
CA ASP A 133 14.00 -21.31 4.96
C ASP A 133 13.68 -20.24 6.00
N TYR A 134 13.15 -20.67 7.15
CA TYR A 134 12.91 -19.75 8.25
C TYR A 134 14.23 -19.21 8.80
N ILE A 135 14.28 -17.88 8.96
CA ILE A 135 15.41 -17.17 9.56
C ILE A 135 14.88 -16.32 10.71
N LYS A 136 15.34 -16.62 11.92
CA LYS A 136 14.88 -15.96 13.14
C LYS A 136 15.16 -14.47 13.07
N GLY A 137 14.10 -13.68 13.20
CA GLY A 137 14.15 -12.21 13.21
C GLY A 137 14.30 -11.55 11.84
N TYR A 138 14.33 -12.31 10.73
CA TYR A 138 14.50 -11.73 9.39
C TYR A 138 13.18 -11.46 8.66
N TYR A 139 12.17 -12.31 8.87
CA TYR A 139 10.84 -12.22 8.25
C TYR A 139 9.75 -11.87 9.28
N HIS A 140 9.35 -12.85 10.09
CA HIS A 140 8.34 -12.73 11.13
C HIS A 140 8.91 -12.08 12.40
N PRO A 141 8.15 -11.27 13.17
CA PRO A 141 6.73 -10.92 12.98
C PRO A 141 6.46 -9.68 12.11
N GLY A 142 7.47 -8.86 11.82
CA GLY A 142 7.26 -7.57 11.15
C GLY A 142 8.27 -7.18 10.09
N GLN A 143 9.43 -7.84 10.04
CA GLN A 143 10.52 -7.50 9.13
C GLN A 143 10.21 -7.88 7.67
N TRP A 144 9.21 -8.72 7.44
CA TRP A 144 8.66 -9.07 6.13
C TRP A 144 8.31 -7.85 5.28
N ARG A 145 7.98 -6.70 5.89
CA ARG A 145 7.72 -5.44 5.17
C ARG A 145 8.89 -4.98 4.32
N LYS A 146 10.11 -5.32 4.75
CA LYS A 146 11.36 -4.97 4.06
C LYS A 146 11.67 -5.89 2.88
N ARG A 147 11.04 -7.05 2.82
CA ARG A 147 11.42 -8.15 1.92
C ARG A 147 10.58 -8.09 0.66
N LEU A 148 11.23 -8.13 -0.51
CA LEU A 148 10.58 -8.00 -1.82
C LEU A 148 9.47 -9.04 -2.01
N ALA A 149 9.70 -10.28 -1.58
CA ALA A 149 8.75 -11.39 -1.74
C ALA A 149 7.50 -11.28 -0.83
N TYR A 150 7.56 -10.51 0.26
CA TYR A 150 6.56 -10.61 1.33
C TYR A 150 5.84 -9.30 1.66
N GLY A 151 6.51 -8.16 1.46
CA GLY A 151 6.00 -6.84 1.78
C GLY A 151 6.23 -5.85 0.64
N THR A 152 5.76 -4.63 0.84
CA THR A 152 5.74 -3.56 -0.18
C THR A 152 6.63 -2.36 0.18
N GLY A 153 7.55 -2.55 1.13
CA GLY A 153 8.47 -1.51 1.60
C GLY A 153 7.74 -0.36 2.30
N THR A 154 8.46 0.75 2.53
CA THR A 154 7.86 1.93 3.16
C THR A 154 6.75 2.51 2.30
N PHE A 155 6.93 2.50 0.98
CA PHE A 155 6.01 3.11 0.04
C PHE A 155 4.63 2.44 0.06
N GLY A 156 4.54 1.11 -0.03
CA GLY A 156 3.25 0.43 0.05
C GLY A 156 2.65 0.45 1.46
N ASP A 157 3.46 0.17 2.50
CA ASP A 157 2.98 0.11 3.89
C ASP A 157 2.45 1.46 4.39
N MET A 158 3.07 2.58 4.02
CA MET A 158 2.70 3.91 4.53
C MET A 158 2.08 4.84 3.49
N GLY A 159 2.40 4.67 2.21
CA GLY A 159 1.91 5.54 1.14
C GLY A 159 0.39 5.56 1.10
N CYS A 160 -0.26 4.39 1.16
CA CYS A 160 -1.73 4.30 1.20
C CYS A 160 -2.37 5.12 2.33
N HIS A 161 -1.75 5.20 3.52
CA HIS A 161 -2.24 6.07 4.60
C HIS A 161 -2.03 7.55 4.35
N ILE A 162 -0.87 7.90 3.81
CA ILE A 162 -0.42 9.30 3.72
C ILE A 162 -1.03 9.99 2.49
N TYR A 163 -1.24 9.24 1.40
CA TYR A 163 -1.78 9.77 0.15
C TYR A 163 -3.29 9.88 0.12
N ASP A 164 -3.98 9.01 0.84
CA ASP A 164 -5.44 8.94 0.82
C ASP A 164 -6.12 10.33 0.95
N PRO A 165 -5.72 11.22 1.88
CA PRO A 165 -6.31 12.55 2.00
C PRO A 165 -6.04 13.42 0.78
N THR A 166 -4.83 13.32 0.23
CA THR A 166 -4.40 14.12 -0.93
C THR A 166 -5.10 13.65 -2.19
N PHE A 167 -5.27 12.34 -2.38
CA PHE A 167 -6.06 11.76 -3.47
C PHE A 167 -7.51 12.23 -3.39
N LYS A 168 -8.11 12.21 -2.20
CA LYS A 168 -9.49 12.66 -1.99
C LYS A 168 -9.65 14.17 -2.19
N ALA A 169 -8.76 14.97 -1.60
CA ALA A 169 -8.80 16.43 -1.67
C ALA A 169 -8.65 16.93 -3.11
N LEU A 170 -7.72 16.34 -3.87
CA LEU A 170 -7.48 16.77 -5.24
C LEU A 170 -8.32 16.02 -6.27
N GLY A 171 -9.14 15.03 -5.87
CA GLY A 171 -9.98 14.24 -6.79
C GLY A 171 -9.17 13.39 -7.76
N LEU A 172 -8.05 12.83 -7.31
CA LEU A 172 -7.12 12.06 -8.15
C LEU A 172 -7.64 10.65 -8.42
N THR A 173 -7.24 10.13 -9.58
CA THR A 173 -7.52 8.77 -10.05
C THR A 173 -6.21 8.03 -10.32
N TYR A 174 -6.15 7.19 -11.35
CA TYR A 174 -4.90 6.61 -11.82
C TYR A 174 -3.96 7.70 -12.37
N PRO A 175 -2.65 7.63 -12.06
CA PRO A 175 -1.67 8.53 -12.65
C PRO A 175 -1.45 8.20 -14.13
N ILE A 176 -1.06 9.21 -14.90
CA ILE A 176 -0.58 9.10 -16.28
C ILE A 176 0.85 8.56 -16.29
N SER A 177 1.69 9.04 -15.37
CA SER A 177 3.06 8.56 -15.23
C SER A 177 3.53 8.55 -13.77
N VAL A 178 4.52 7.70 -13.52
CA VAL A 178 5.17 7.52 -12.22
C VAL A 178 6.67 7.45 -12.45
N ARG A 179 7.45 8.23 -11.70
CA ARG A 179 8.92 8.13 -11.66
C ARG A 179 9.37 7.91 -10.22
N SER A 180 10.20 6.89 -10.00
CA SER A 180 10.87 6.66 -8.73
C SER A 180 12.32 7.16 -8.81
N GLU A 181 12.77 7.85 -7.77
CA GLU A 181 14.15 8.25 -7.56
C GLU A 181 14.62 7.77 -6.19
N GLY A 182 15.73 7.05 -6.15
CA GLY A 182 16.29 6.52 -4.92
C GLY A 182 17.16 5.31 -5.19
N PRO A 183 17.75 4.72 -4.14
CA PRO A 183 18.41 3.43 -4.25
C PRO A 183 17.46 2.36 -4.79
N GLU A 184 17.96 1.57 -5.73
CA GLU A 184 17.27 0.36 -6.17
C GLU A 184 17.16 -0.64 -5.01
N PRO A 185 16.09 -1.46 -4.98
CA PRO A 185 16.07 -2.63 -4.12
C PRO A 185 17.29 -3.52 -4.39
N ASN A 186 17.78 -4.20 -3.35
CA ASN A 186 18.74 -5.28 -3.56
C ASN A 186 18.02 -6.58 -3.93
N GLN A 187 18.74 -7.70 -4.01
CA GLN A 187 18.17 -9.00 -4.40
C GLN A 187 16.95 -9.42 -3.57
N ASP A 188 16.94 -9.12 -2.26
CA ASP A 188 15.93 -9.62 -1.33
C ASP A 188 15.05 -8.51 -0.74
N ASN A 189 15.52 -7.26 -0.77
CA ASN A 189 15.05 -6.20 0.13
C ASN A 189 14.78 -4.88 -0.58
N TRP A 190 13.72 -4.20 -0.14
CA TRP A 190 13.40 -2.83 -0.52
C TRP A 190 14.47 -1.85 -0.03
N GLY A 191 14.70 -0.79 -0.83
CA GLY A 191 15.54 0.34 -0.46
C GLY A 191 14.96 1.18 0.69
N PHE A 192 15.80 1.99 1.35
CA PHE A 192 15.40 2.79 2.51
C PHE A 192 14.54 4.00 2.16
N ASP A 193 14.95 4.74 1.13
CA ASP A 193 14.42 6.05 0.78
C ASP A 193 14.01 6.05 -0.70
N ALA A 194 12.92 6.74 -1.03
CA ALA A 194 12.48 6.94 -2.39
C ALA A 194 11.69 8.24 -2.50
N LYS A 195 11.93 8.99 -3.57
CA LYS A 195 11.08 10.09 -4.03
C LYS A 195 10.27 9.60 -5.21
N ILE A 196 8.95 9.64 -5.08
CA ILE A 196 8.04 9.21 -6.13
C ILE A 196 7.34 10.44 -6.69
N HIS A 197 7.55 10.66 -7.99
CA HIS A 197 6.91 11.73 -8.75
C HIS A 197 5.74 11.15 -9.51
N TYR A 198 4.58 11.77 -9.34
CA TYR A 198 3.36 11.40 -10.03
C TYR A 198 2.90 12.53 -10.94
N ILE A 199 2.40 12.11 -12.11
CA ILE A 199 1.66 12.97 -13.02
C ILE A 199 0.24 12.42 -13.08
N PHE A 200 -0.76 13.24 -12.72
CA PHE A 200 -2.17 12.86 -12.75
C PHE A 200 -2.95 13.63 -13.82
N PRO A 201 -4.09 13.07 -14.28
CA PRO A 201 -5.06 13.83 -15.06
C PRO A 201 -5.50 15.10 -14.34
N LYS A 202 -5.88 16.12 -15.12
CA LYS A 202 -6.45 17.35 -14.60
C LYS A 202 -7.69 17.08 -13.74
N THR A 203 -7.78 17.78 -12.62
CA THR A 203 -8.97 17.79 -11.76
C THR A 203 -9.48 19.21 -11.57
N PRO A 204 -10.74 19.40 -11.10
CA PRO A 204 -11.26 20.71 -10.77
C PRO A 204 -10.50 21.42 -9.63
N PHE A 205 -9.65 20.72 -8.87
CA PHE A 205 -9.04 21.27 -7.64
C PHE A 205 -7.59 21.74 -7.83
N CYS A 206 -6.92 21.41 -8.94
CA CYS A 206 -5.53 21.80 -9.19
C CYS A 206 -5.40 23.05 -10.09
N HIS A 207 -4.30 23.81 -9.88
CA HIS A 207 -3.85 24.91 -10.74
C HIS A 207 -2.87 24.39 -11.78
N TYR A 208 -2.75 25.10 -12.90
CA TYR A 208 -1.87 24.78 -14.01
C TYR A 208 -0.54 25.53 -13.91
N TRP A 209 0.58 24.85 -14.20
CA TRP A 209 1.87 25.49 -14.48
C TRP A 209 2.07 25.58 -16.00
N ASN A 210 2.00 26.79 -16.56
CA ASN A 210 2.46 27.06 -17.93
C ASN A 210 3.78 27.84 -17.89
N GLN A 211 4.91 27.16 -17.80
CA GLN A 211 6.19 27.79 -18.18
C GLN A 211 7.06 26.80 -18.95
N GLY A 212 6.68 26.57 -20.21
CA GLY A 212 7.62 26.39 -21.30
C GLY A 212 8.55 25.17 -21.25
N ARG A 213 7.98 23.96 -21.18
CA ARG A 213 8.53 22.74 -21.81
C ARG A 213 7.47 21.63 -21.77
N ASP A 214 7.15 21.15 -22.96
CA ASP A 214 6.27 20.03 -23.35
C ASP A 214 4.85 19.97 -22.75
N VAL A 215 3.90 20.01 -23.68
CA VAL A 215 2.47 19.89 -23.49
C VAL A 215 2.11 18.62 -22.72
N ASP A 216 1.65 18.77 -21.47
CA ASP A 216 0.71 17.79 -20.91
C ASP A 216 -0.16 18.34 -19.77
N SER A 217 -1.46 18.06 -19.89
CA SER A 217 -2.59 18.61 -19.11
C SER A 217 -2.72 18.08 -17.67
N THR A 218 -1.72 18.31 -16.81
CA THR A 218 -1.53 17.46 -15.61
C THR A 218 -1.44 18.19 -14.27
N CYS A 219 -1.85 17.51 -13.18
CA CYS A 219 -1.63 17.91 -11.79
C CYS A 219 -0.41 17.13 -11.23
N GLY A 220 0.59 17.83 -10.70
CA GLY A 220 1.84 17.23 -10.23
C GLY A 220 1.88 17.01 -8.72
N GLN A 221 2.31 15.83 -8.28
CA GLN A 221 2.59 15.55 -6.87
C GLN A 221 3.98 14.95 -6.70
N ALA A 222 4.70 15.43 -5.69
CA ALA A 222 5.96 14.86 -5.26
C ALA A 222 5.76 14.23 -3.89
N PHE A 223 5.91 12.91 -3.81
CA PHE A 223 6.13 12.24 -2.55
C PHE A 223 7.61 12.07 -2.29
N SER A 224 8.02 12.31 -1.05
CA SER A 224 9.38 12.01 -0.61
C SER A 224 9.34 11.18 0.66
N VAL A 225 9.84 9.96 0.62
CA VAL A 225 10.40 9.31 1.82
C VAL A 225 11.82 9.83 1.94
N SER A 226 12.06 10.71 2.91
CA SER A 226 13.39 11.25 3.17
C SER A 226 13.73 11.14 4.64
N LYS A 227 15.02 10.90 4.94
CA LYS A 227 15.60 11.22 6.25
C LYS A 227 15.29 12.68 6.58
N LYS A 228 14.42 12.90 7.55
CA LYS A 228 14.22 14.23 8.12
C LYS A 228 15.48 14.55 8.94
N GLU A 229 16.50 15.13 8.33
CA GLU A 229 17.40 15.99 9.09
C GLU A 229 16.59 17.24 9.41
N ILE A 230 15.99 17.22 10.59
CA ILE A 230 15.50 18.44 11.21
C ILE A 230 16.77 19.25 11.45
N CYS A 231 16.99 20.32 10.67
CA CYS A 231 17.91 21.38 11.07
C CYS A 231 17.57 21.78 12.51
N GLY A 232 18.55 21.69 13.42
CA GLY A 232 18.47 22.33 14.73
C GLY A 232 19.04 21.53 15.90
N SER A 233 20.36 21.35 15.93
CA SER A 233 21.20 21.70 17.09
C SER A 233 22.62 21.97 16.61
#